data_AF-C0E5D1-F1
#
_entry.id   AF-C0E5D1-F1
#
_cell.length_a   1.000
_cell.length_b   1.000
_cell.length_c   1.000
_cell.angle_alpha   90.00
_cell.angle_beta   90.00
_cell.angle_gamma   90.00
#
_symmetry.space_group_name_H-M   'P 1'
#
loop_
_entity.id
_entity.type
_entity.pdbx_description
1 polymer ?
#
loop_
_entity_poly.entity_id
_entity_poly.type
_entity_poly.pdbx_seq_one_letter_code
_entity_poly.pdbx_strand_id
1 'polypeptide(L)'
;MSFRNRILFRWLPWACLIVVIPSALWRIAMLCGVSTGFAETNLYRGSLGGTVYVLTLEVVQLAAASACVYLAYANTIRYGRLPLIIGGIGNLLLYYIMGYFVIILIRYSQGADVWTPMRGMDATQRLWLYIAYVPFLTWPLLLTGALFGYQERRKAEKHEIMTM
;
A
#
# COMPACT_ATOMS: atom_id res chain seq x y z
N MET A 1 23.02 7.99 -13.67
CA MET A 1 21.79 8.45 -12.96
C MET A 1 22.04 9.81 -12.31
N SER A 2 21.23 10.83 -12.60
CA SER A 2 21.36 12.18 -12.00
C SER A 2 21.23 12.14 -10.47
N PHE A 3 21.92 13.04 -9.76
CA PHE A 3 21.89 13.16 -8.30
C PHE A 3 20.47 13.32 -7.75
N ARG A 4 19.64 14.14 -8.42
CA ARG A 4 18.22 14.36 -8.08
C ARG A 4 17.40 13.06 -8.11
N ASN A 5 17.65 12.21 -9.11
CA ASN A 5 16.95 10.94 -9.26
C ASN A 5 17.36 9.94 -8.16
N ARG A 6 18.62 9.95 -7.73
CA ARG A 6 19.08 9.10 -6.62
C ARG A 6 18.39 9.44 -5.29
N ILE A 7 18.16 10.72 -5.02
CA ILE A 7 17.44 11.16 -3.82
C ILE A 7 15.97 10.73 -3.93
N LEU A 8 15.31 11.04 -5.04
CA LEU A 8 13.90 10.70 -5.25
C LEU A 8 13.63 9.19 -5.11
N PHE A 9 14.43 8.34 -5.78
CA PHE A 9 14.25 6.88 -5.72
C PHE A 9 14.57 6.27 -4.37
N ARG A 10 15.32 6.97 -3.51
CA ARG A 10 15.55 6.54 -2.12
C ARG A 10 14.39 6.90 -1.20
N TRP A 11 13.65 7.98 -1.49
CA TRP A 11 12.50 8.39 -0.68
C TRP A 11 11.21 7.65 -1.02
N LEU A 12 11.01 7.20 -2.26
CA LEU A 12 9.79 6.47 -2.67
C LEU A 12 9.51 5.21 -1.82
N PRO A 13 10.51 4.38 -1.48
CA PRO A 13 10.31 3.25 -0.55
C PRO A 13 9.87 3.67 0.85
N TRP A 14 10.37 4.79 1.37
CA TRP A 14 9.92 5.35 2.65
C TRP A 14 8.49 5.87 2.55
N ALA A 15 8.15 6.55 1.46
CA ALA A 15 6.79 6.98 1.20
C ALA A 15 5.82 5.77 1.16
N CYS A 16 6.20 4.66 0.52
CA CYS A 16 5.44 3.41 0.56
C CYS A 16 5.14 2.94 2.00
N LEU A 17 6.09 3.07 2.92
CA LEU A 17 5.87 2.72 4.33
C LEU A 17 5.00 3.73 5.06
N ILE A 18 5.17 5.02 4.81
CA ILE A 18 4.42 6.07 5.50
C ILE A 18 2.94 6.02 5.13
N VAL A 19 2.61 5.87 3.85
CA VAL A 19 1.20 5.95 3.39
C VAL A 19 0.34 4.76 3.82
N VAL A 20 0.96 3.65 4.25
CA VAL A 20 0.26 2.45 4.71
C VAL A 20 -0.04 2.46 6.21
N ILE A 21 0.64 3.30 6.98
CA ILE A 21 0.48 3.36 8.44
C ILE A 21 -0.93 3.84 8.84
N PRO A 22 -1.50 4.92 8.27
CA PRO A 22 -2.82 5.39 8.66
C PRO A 22 -3.91 4.34 8.46
N SER A 23 -3.90 3.61 7.33
CA SER A 23 -4.88 2.55 7.07
C SER A 23 -4.72 1.38 8.05
N ALA A 24 -3.47 1.00 8.37
CA ALA A 24 -3.19 -0.06 9.33
C ALA A 24 -3.69 0.30 10.73
N LEU A 25 -3.37 1.52 11.20
CA LEU A 25 -3.84 2.02 12.48
C LEU A 25 -5.37 2.04 12.57
N TRP A 26 -6.05 2.47 11.50
CA TRP A 26 -7.51 2.47 11.45
C TRP A 26 -8.10 1.05 11.58
N ARG A 27 -7.53 0.06 10.88
CA ARG A 27 -7.99 -1.34 10.93
C ARG A 27 -7.70 -1.99 12.28
N ILE A 28 -6.54 -1.71 12.89
CA ILE A 28 -6.23 -2.17 14.25
C ILE A 28 -7.17 -1.52 15.28
N ALA A 29 -7.43 -0.21 15.17
CA ALA A 29 -8.38 0.47 16.04
C ALA A 29 -9.79 -0.15 15.95
N MET A 30 -10.24 -0.48 14.73
CA MET A 30 -11.51 -1.21 14.51
C MET A 30 -11.51 -2.56 15.23
N LEU A 31 -10.44 -3.36 15.12
CA LEU A 31 -10.34 -4.64 15.84
C LEU A 31 -10.32 -4.46 17.36
N CYS A 32 -9.69 -3.40 17.87
CA CYS A 32 -9.68 -3.05 19.29
C CYS A 32 -11.03 -2.50 19.80
N GLY A 33 -12.04 -2.36 18.93
CA GLY A 33 -13.39 -1.92 19.31
C GLY A 33 -13.61 -0.41 19.30
N VAL A 34 -12.69 0.36 18.71
CA VAL A 34 -12.93 1.79 18.45
C VAL A 34 -14.08 1.92 17.46
N SER A 35 -15.03 2.82 17.75
CA SER A 35 -16.17 3.09 16.87
C SER A 35 -15.71 3.85 15.62
N THR A 36 -15.31 3.10 14.59
CA THR A 36 -14.88 3.67 13.31
C THR A 36 -16.05 4.03 12.39
N GLY A 37 -17.29 3.64 12.76
CA GLY A 37 -18.48 3.81 11.92
C GLY A 37 -18.62 2.79 10.80
N PHE A 38 -17.70 1.83 10.70
CA PHE A 38 -17.73 0.82 9.65
C PHE A 38 -18.85 -0.21 9.90
N ALA A 39 -19.83 -0.23 8.99
CA ALA A 39 -21.04 -1.05 9.13
C ALA A 39 -20.76 -2.55 9.31
N GLU A 40 -19.65 -3.05 8.75
CA GLU A 40 -19.30 -4.46 8.75
C GLU A 40 -18.29 -4.82 9.86
N THR A 41 -18.10 -3.95 10.85
CA THR A 41 -17.19 -4.20 11.98
C THR A 41 -17.45 -5.56 12.64
N ASN A 42 -18.71 -5.97 12.77
CA ASN A 42 -19.05 -7.26 13.38
C ASN A 42 -18.65 -8.47 12.53
N LEU A 43 -18.58 -8.34 11.20
CA LEU A 43 -18.10 -9.40 10.31
C LEU A 43 -16.62 -9.72 10.59
N TYR A 44 -15.82 -8.66 10.76
CA TYR A 44 -14.38 -8.78 10.92
C TYR A 44 -13.97 -9.00 12.38
N ARG A 45 -14.47 -8.20 13.32
CA ARG A 45 -14.14 -8.29 14.75
C ARG A 45 -14.93 -9.39 15.46
N GLY A 46 -16.17 -9.64 15.05
CA GLY A 46 -17.06 -10.60 15.72
C GLY A 46 -16.78 -12.06 15.39
N SER A 47 -15.80 -12.35 14.53
CA SER A 47 -15.41 -13.70 14.17
C SER A 47 -13.88 -13.89 14.20
N LEU A 48 -13.43 -15.08 14.61
CA LEU A 48 -12.01 -15.43 14.60
C LEU A 48 -11.44 -15.34 13.17
N GLY A 49 -12.18 -15.85 12.18
CA GLY A 49 -11.77 -15.82 10.77
C GLY A 49 -11.62 -14.40 10.23
N GLY A 50 -12.57 -13.51 10.52
CA GLY A 50 -12.50 -12.11 10.13
C GLY A 50 -11.32 -11.37 10.78
N THR A 51 -11.03 -11.67 12.04
CA THR A 51 -9.92 -11.05 12.77
C THR A 51 -8.58 -11.51 12.20
N VAL A 52 -8.42 -12.81 11.98
CA VAL A 52 -7.22 -13.38 11.34
C VAL A 52 -7.02 -12.80 9.94
N TYR A 53 -8.09 -12.62 9.17
CA TYR A 53 -8.03 -12.02 7.86
C TYR A 53 -7.46 -10.60 7.90
N VAL A 54 -7.99 -9.73 8.77
CA VAL A 54 -7.51 -8.34 8.90
C VAL A 54 -6.05 -8.31 9.36
N LEU A 55 -5.68 -9.10 10.38
CA LEU A 55 -4.30 -9.15 10.86
C LEU A 55 -3.33 -9.66 9.79
N THR A 56 -3.74 -10.66 9.01
CA THR A 56 -2.93 -11.16 7.89
C THR A 56 -2.69 -10.08 6.85
N LEU A 57 -3.72 -9.29 6.52
CA LEU A 57 -3.56 -8.14 5.62
C LEU A 57 -2.57 -7.12 6.17
N GLU A 58 -2.61 -6.80 7.47
CA GLU A 58 -1.66 -5.87 8.07
C GLU A 58 -0.22 -6.38 8.01
N VAL A 59 -0.01 -7.66 8.33
CA VAL A 59 1.32 -8.28 8.26
C VAL A 59 1.85 -8.22 6.84
N VAL A 60 1.05 -8.63 5.85
CA VAL A 60 1.45 -8.60 4.44
C VAL A 60 1.76 -7.18 3.98
N GLN A 61 0.91 -6.22 4.34
CA GLN A 61 1.06 -4.81 3.97
C GLN A 61 2.34 -4.19 4.55
N LEU A 62 2.54 -4.34 5.87
CA LEU A 62 3.71 -3.79 6.55
C LEU A 62 5.00 -4.49 6.14
N ALA A 63 4.96 -5.81 5.93
CA ALA A 63 6.12 -6.55 5.42
C ALA A 63 6.49 -6.10 4.01
N ALA A 64 5.52 -5.94 3.10
CA ALA A 64 5.78 -5.47 1.74
C ALA A 64 6.35 -4.04 1.73
N ALA A 65 5.79 -3.14 2.54
CA ALA A 65 6.28 -1.77 2.63
C ALA A 65 7.69 -1.70 3.25
N SER A 66 7.96 -2.49 4.29
CA SER A 66 9.28 -2.61 4.91
C SER A 66 10.30 -3.22 3.95
N ALA A 67 9.90 -4.21 3.15
CA ALA A 67 10.73 -4.80 2.11
C ALA A 67 11.14 -3.77 1.06
N CYS A 68 10.25 -2.83 0.69
CA CYS A 68 10.60 -1.73 -0.20
C CYS A 68 11.77 -0.93 0.38
N VAL A 69 11.68 -0.52 1.65
CA VAL A 69 12.74 0.24 2.33
C VAL A 69 14.03 -0.56 2.39
N TYR A 70 13.97 -1.82 2.80
CA TYR A 70 15.14 -2.70 2.85
C TYR A 70 15.85 -2.81 1.50
N LEU A 71 15.09 -3.09 0.43
CA LEU A 71 15.62 -3.25 -0.91
C LEU A 71 16.19 -1.95 -1.50
N ALA A 72 15.76 -0.79 -0.99
CA ALA A 72 16.32 0.52 -1.34
C ALA A 72 17.80 0.65 -0.96
N TYR A 73 18.27 -0.14 0.02
CA TYR A 73 19.66 -0.14 0.50
C TYR A 73 20.38 -1.48 0.27
N ALA A 74 19.65 -2.57 0.01
CA ALA A 74 20.24 -3.88 -0.23
C ALA A 74 21.01 -3.95 -1.56
N ASN A 75 22.00 -4.85 -1.64
CA ASN A 75 22.71 -5.18 -2.87
C ASN A 75 21.75 -5.87 -3.87
N THR A 76 21.55 -5.26 -5.04
CA THR A 76 20.54 -5.73 -6.00
C THR A 76 20.95 -6.99 -6.76
N ILE A 77 22.25 -7.31 -6.79
CA ILE A 77 22.77 -8.51 -7.45
C ILE A 77 22.32 -9.77 -6.70
N ARG A 78 22.35 -9.73 -5.36
CA ARG A 78 21.91 -10.83 -4.49
C ARG A 78 20.47 -11.26 -4.77
N TYR A 79 19.59 -10.29 -4.97
CA TYR A 79 18.15 -10.53 -5.15
C TYR A 79 17.72 -10.57 -6.63
N GLY A 80 18.59 -10.11 -7.53
CA GLY A 80 18.36 -10.15 -8.97
C GLY A 80 17.04 -9.48 -9.36
N ARG A 81 16.22 -10.19 -10.14
CA ARG A 81 14.90 -9.72 -10.61
C ARG A 81 13.75 -10.09 -9.68
N LEU A 82 13.98 -10.86 -8.63
CA LEU A 82 12.91 -11.39 -7.77
C LEU A 82 12.02 -10.28 -7.19
N PRO A 83 12.57 -9.15 -6.66
CA PRO A 83 11.74 -8.05 -6.18
C PRO A 83 10.91 -7.36 -7.25
N LEU A 84 11.39 -7.33 -8.49
CA LEU A 84 10.65 -6.75 -9.62
C LEU A 84 9.45 -7.61 -10.00
N ILE A 85 9.60 -8.94 -9.97
CA ILE A 85 8.52 -9.87 -10.31
C ILE A 85 7.46 -9.87 -9.21
N ILE A 86 7.87 -10.14 -7.96
CA ILE A 86 6.93 -10.22 -6.83
C ILE A 86 6.27 -8.86 -6.61
N GLY A 87 7.07 -7.79 -6.54
CA GLY A 87 6.57 -6.44 -6.36
C GLY A 87 5.72 -5.97 -7.54
N GLY A 88 6.08 -6.33 -8.78
CA GLY A 88 5.30 -6.02 -9.97
C GLY A 88 3.92 -6.68 -9.97
N ILE A 89 3.85 -7.98 -9.65
CA ILE A 89 2.58 -8.70 -9.52
C ILE A 89 1.72 -8.09 -8.40
N GLY A 90 2.31 -7.86 -7.22
CA GLY A 90 1.63 -7.21 -6.11
C GLY A 90 1.11 -5.82 -6.48
N ASN A 91 1.90 -5.04 -7.21
CA ASN A 91 1.52 -3.71 -7.64
C ASN A 91 0.36 -3.73 -8.65
N LEU A 92 0.35 -4.66 -9.60
CA LEU A 92 -0.77 -4.85 -10.53
C LEU A 92 -2.06 -5.20 -9.80
N LEU A 93 -1.99 -6.10 -8.81
CA LEU A 93 -3.14 -6.44 -7.96
C LEU A 93 -3.63 -5.22 -7.17
N LEU A 94 -2.71 -4.39 -6.65
CA LEU A 94 -3.08 -3.16 -5.96
C LEU A 94 -3.77 -2.16 -6.90
N TYR A 95 -3.29 -1.98 -8.14
CA TYR A 95 -3.99 -1.15 -9.13
C TYR A 95 -5.39 -1.68 -9.43
N TYR A 96 -5.55 -2.99 -9.56
CA TYR A 96 -6.85 -3.60 -9.79
C TYR A 96 -7.82 -3.34 -8.64
N ILE A 97 -7.40 -3.62 -7.40
CA ILE A 97 -8.22 -3.44 -6.19
C ILE A 97 -8.56 -1.95 -6.00
N MET A 98 -7.56 -1.06 -6.07
CA MET A 98 -7.77 0.37 -5.86
C MET A 98 -8.57 1.01 -7.00
N GLY A 99 -8.32 0.60 -8.24
CA GLY A 99 -9.09 1.07 -9.40
C GLY A 99 -10.57 0.71 -9.26
N TYR A 100 -10.87 -0.51 -8.83
CA TYR A 100 -12.24 -0.93 -8.53
C TYR A 100 -12.88 -0.07 -7.42
N PHE A 101 -12.15 0.20 -6.34
CA PHE A 101 -12.62 1.09 -5.27
C PHE A 101 -12.88 2.51 -5.75
N VAL A 102 -11.98 3.09 -6.56
CA VAL A 102 -12.17 4.42 -7.14
C VAL A 102 -13.43 4.46 -8.01
N ILE A 103 -13.67 3.44 -8.83
CA ILE A 103 -14.90 3.33 -9.64
C ILE A 103 -16.14 3.30 -8.75
N ILE A 104 -16.14 2.52 -7.67
CA ILE A 104 -17.26 2.49 -6.70
C ILE A 104 -17.50 3.88 -6.10
N LEU A 105 -16.44 4.60 -5.72
CA LEU A 105 -16.57 5.94 -5.13
C LEU A 105 -17.13 6.96 -6.13
N ILE A 106 -16.72 6.88 -7.40
CA ILE A 106 -17.28 7.72 -8.48
C ILE A 106 -18.76 7.40 -8.69
N ARG A 107 -19.13 6.12 -8.74
CA ARG A 107 -20.55 5.73 -8.90
C ARG A 107 -21.39 6.18 -7.71
N TYR A 108 -20.86 6.06 -6.50
CA TYR A 108 -21.50 6.55 -5.29
C TYR A 108 -21.70 8.08 -5.32
N SER A 109 -20.70 8.86 -5.76
CA SER A 109 -20.83 10.32 -5.86
C SER A 109 -21.85 10.76 -6.92
N GLN A 110 -22.16 9.88 -7.88
CA GLN A 110 -23.22 10.06 -8.88
C GLN A 110 -24.61 9.60 -8.38
N GLY A 111 -24.73 9.17 -7.13
CA GLY A 111 -26.00 8.74 -6.52
C GLY A 111 -26.39 7.28 -6.81
N ALA A 112 -25.47 6.46 -7.33
CA ALA A 112 -25.76 5.03 -7.51
C ALA A 112 -25.89 4.31 -6.16
N ASP A 113 -26.85 3.39 -6.05
CA ASP A 113 -26.95 2.46 -4.90
C ASP A 113 -25.89 1.37 -5.05
N VAL A 114 -24.67 1.71 -4.64
CA VAL A 114 -23.53 0.78 -4.57
C VAL A 114 -23.10 0.63 -3.13
N TRP A 115 -22.56 -0.54 -2.82
CA TRP A 115 -21.91 -0.74 -1.52
C TRP A 115 -20.71 0.21 -1.37
N THR A 116 -20.60 0.87 -0.22
CA THR A 116 -19.41 1.66 0.14
C THR A 116 -19.10 1.50 1.62
N PRO A 117 -17.82 1.61 2.02
CA PRO A 117 -17.43 1.56 3.43
C PRO A 117 -17.99 2.76 4.24
N MET A 118 -18.49 3.81 3.57
CA MET A 118 -19.04 5.02 4.18
C MET A 118 -20.53 4.92 4.53
N ARG A 119 -21.20 3.82 4.14
CA ARG A 119 -22.64 3.65 4.38
C ARG A 119 -22.92 3.62 5.88
N GLY A 120 -23.75 4.57 6.35
CA GLY A 120 -24.10 4.71 7.76
C GLY A 120 -23.08 5.48 8.62
N MET A 121 -21.95 5.91 8.06
CA MET A 121 -20.98 6.74 8.78
C MET A 121 -21.45 8.20 8.90
N ASP A 122 -21.21 8.81 10.06
CA ASP A 122 -21.32 10.26 10.25
C ASP A 122 -20.15 11.03 9.60
N ALA A 123 -20.18 12.36 9.65
CA ALA A 123 -19.16 13.21 9.02
C ALA A 123 -17.76 13.02 9.62
N THR A 124 -17.66 12.81 10.93
CA THR A 124 -16.40 12.62 11.65
C THR A 124 -15.78 11.26 11.32
N GLN A 125 -16.58 10.21 11.31
CA GLN A 125 -16.17 8.86 10.94
C GLN A 125 -15.66 8.80 9.49
N ARG A 126 -16.34 9.49 8.57
CA ARG A 126 -15.88 9.62 7.17
C ARG A 126 -14.56 10.37 7.07
N LEU A 127 -14.40 11.46 7.82
CA LEU A 127 -13.14 12.20 7.86
C LEU A 127 -11.97 11.30 8.29
N TRP A 128 -12.15 10.51 9.35
CA TRP A 128 -11.14 9.55 9.79
C TRP A 128 -10.85 8.47 8.74
N LEU A 129 -11.88 7.98 8.04
CA LEU A 129 -11.70 7.05 6.93
C LEU A 129 -10.85 7.68 5.80
N TYR A 130 -11.10 8.94 5.44
CA TYR A 130 -10.30 9.62 4.42
C TYR A 130 -8.85 9.82 4.85
N ILE A 131 -8.60 10.23 6.09
CA ILE A 131 -7.24 10.36 6.63
C ILE A 131 -6.51 9.00 6.57
N ALA A 132 -7.23 7.90 6.85
CA ALA A 132 -6.66 6.57 6.85
C ALA A 132 -6.38 6.02 5.43
N TYR A 133 -7.28 6.25 4.47
CA TYR A 133 -7.25 5.58 3.17
C TYR A 133 -6.85 6.44 1.97
N VAL A 134 -6.98 7.78 2.02
CA VAL A 134 -6.53 8.64 0.92
C VAL A 134 -5.02 8.54 0.70
N PRO A 135 -4.15 8.55 1.73
CA PRO A 135 -2.73 8.28 1.54
C PRO A 135 -2.49 6.91 0.90
N PHE A 136 -3.21 5.89 1.40
CA PHE A 136 -3.10 4.51 0.91
C PHE A 136 -3.41 4.38 -0.58
N LEU A 137 -4.35 5.17 -1.13
CA LEU A 137 -4.65 5.20 -2.57
C LEU A 137 -3.45 5.55 -3.45
N THR A 138 -2.46 6.26 -2.91
CA THR A 138 -1.23 6.62 -3.64
C THR A 138 -0.19 5.50 -3.66
N TRP A 139 -0.37 4.46 -2.85
CA TRP A 139 0.63 3.40 -2.67
C TRP A 139 1.07 2.69 -3.96
N PRO A 140 0.19 2.35 -4.92
CA PRO A 140 0.60 1.69 -6.16
C PRO A 140 1.52 2.58 -7.02
N LEU A 141 1.30 3.90 -7.00
CA LEU A 141 2.13 4.86 -7.73
C LEU A 141 3.52 4.94 -7.11
N LEU A 142 3.58 5.01 -5.78
CA LEU A 142 4.83 5.00 -5.02
C LEU A 142 5.60 3.69 -5.23
N LEU A 143 4.90 2.55 -5.22
CA LEU A 143 5.49 1.24 -5.45
C LEU A 143 6.03 1.11 -6.88
N THR A 144 5.30 1.60 -7.90
CA THR A 144 5.82 1.68 -9.28
C THR A 144 7.16 2.43 -9.32
N GLY A 145 7.22 3.60 -8.67
CA GLY A 145 8.44 4.39 -8.63
C GLY A 145 9.57 3.71 -7.87
N ALA A 146 9.27 3.01 -6.76
CA ALA A 146 10.25 2.23 -6.00
C ALA A 146 10.80 1.04 -6.82
N LEU A 147 9.95 0.33 -7.56
CA LEU A 147 10.35 -0.77 -8.46
C LEU A 147 11.24 -0.26 -9.59
N PHE A 148 10.88 0.89 -10.18
CA PHE A 148 11.72 1.53 -11.19
C PHE A 148 13.09 1.92 -10.62
N GLY A 149 13.11 2.52 -9.42
CA GLY A 149 14.35 2.83 -8.70
C GLY A 149 15.23 1.61 -8.46
N TYR A 150 14.63 0.48 -8.05
CA TYR A 150 15.34 -0.79 -7.88
C TYR A 150 15.91 -1.31 -9.22
N GLN A 151 15.14 -1.25 -10.30
CA GLN A 151 15.59 -1.69 -11.62
C GLN A 151 16.81 -0.90 -12.11
N GLU A 152 16.78 0.42 -11.97
CA GLU A 152 17.87 1.28 -12.42
C GLU A 152 19.15 1.08 -11.60
N ARG A 153 19.02 0.90 -10.27
CA ARG A 153 20.15 0.52 -9.42
C ARG A 153 20.76 -0.82 -9.85
N ARG A 154 19.92 -1.80 -10.17
CA ARG A 154 20.38 -3.10 -10.66
C ARG A 154 21.15 -3.01 -11.98
N LYS A 155 20.70 -2.17 -12.92
CA LYS A 155 21.42 -1.95 -14.18
C LYS A 155 22.80 -1.31 -13.93
N ALA A 156 22.86 -0.32 -13.03
CA ALA A 156 24.10 0.35 -12.66
C ALA A 156 25.11 -0.61 -12.00
N GLU A 157 24.69 -1.34 -10.95
CA GLU A 157 25.54 -2.30 -10.23
C GLU A 157 26.05 -3.41 -11.17
N LYS A 158 25.20 -3.89 -12.10
CA LYS A 158 25.64 -4.88 -13.10
C LYS A 158 26.70 -4.31 -14.06
N HIS A 159 26.53 -3.06 -14.50
CA HIS A 159 27.49 -2.42 -15.42
C HIS A 159 28.85 -2.24 -14.75
N GLU A 160 28.89 -1.77 -13.51
CA GLU A 160 30.14 -1.58 -12.75
C GLU A 160 30.95 -2.88 -12.66
N ILE A 161 30.30 -4.01 -12.39
CA ILE A 161 30.95 -5.33 -12.35
C ILE A 161 31.50 -5.79 -13.71
N MET A 162 30.81 -5.47 -14.81
CA MET A 162 31.27 -5.87 -16.15
C MET A 162 32.44 -5.01 -16.65
N THR A 163 32.71 -3.87 -16.02
CA THR A 163 33.78 -2.93 -16.39
C THR A 163 35.00 -2.96 -15.46
N MET A 164 34.95 -3.75 -14.38
CA MET A 164 36.08 -4.05 -13.51
C MET A 164 36.77 -5.33 -13.97
#